data_AF-A0A843ICC8-F1
#
_entry.id   AF-A0A843ICC8-F1
#
_cell.length_a   1.000
_cell.length_b   1.000
_cell.length_c   1.000
_cell.angle_alpha   90.00
_cell.angle_beta   90.00
_cell.angle_gamma   90.00
#
_symmetry.space_group_name_H-M   'P 1'
#
loop_
_entity.id
_entity.type
_entity.pdbx_description
1 polymer ?
#
loop_
_entity_poly.entity_id
_entity_poly.type
_entity_poly.pdbx_seq_one_letter_code
_entity_poly.pdbx_strand_id
1 'polypeptide(L)'
;MYSTKTHNASINVTGWKRVVNQANQQIQVYTDGETCQFSFQCSQTINANGTTNLGTIPSQYAPQFDMTSPVHYTLHSVNMTLGGGGAITVHNATSTTNVTMRVVFTYALKSKII
;
A
#
# COMPACT_ATOMS: atom_id res chain seq x y z
N MET A 1 16.15 -21.96 -8.93
CA MET A 1 14.83 -22.57 -9.22
C MET A 1 13.83 -22.02 -8.21
N TYR A 2 12.70 -21.47 -8.67
CA TYR A 2 11.56 -21.18 -7.80
C TYR A 2 10.55 -22.33 -7.93
N SER A 3 10.06 -22.84 -6.81
CA SER A 3 9.05 -23.90 -6.76
C SER A 3 7.69 -23.27 -6.46
N THR A 4 6.77 -23.38 -7.41
CA THR A 4 5.35 -23.06 -7.20
C THR A 4 4.69 -24.22 -6.47
N LYS A 5 4.13 -23.96 -5.28
CA LYS A 5 3.24 -24.93 -4.59
C LYS A 5 1.80 -24.51 -4.80
N THR A 6 1.03 -25.38 -5.44
CA THR A 6 -0.44 -25.24 -5.55
C THR A 6 -1.07 -25.87 -4.31
N HIS A 7 -1.90 -25.10 -3.61
CA HIS A 7 -2.61 -25.57 -2.43
C HIS A 7 -4.11 -25.62 -2.74
N ASN A 8 -4.70 -26.82 -2.64
CA ASN A 8 -6.13 -27.05 -2.90
C ASN A 8 -7.03 -26.74 -1.68
N ALA A 9 -6.44 -26.27 -0.57
CA ALA A 9 -7.13 -25.84 0.63
C ALA A 9 -6.74 -24.38 0.96
N SER A 10 -7.66 -23.64 1.57
CA SER A 10 -7.43 -22.27 2.03
C SER A 10 -6.24 -22.24 3.00
N ILE A 11 -5.11 -21.68 2.57
CA ILE A 11 -3.98 -21.43 3.47
C ILE A 11 -4.28 -20.17 4.25
N ASN A 12 -4.55 -20.33 5.54
CA ASN A 12 -4.58 -19.21 6.47
C ASN A 12 -3.13 -18.83 6.79
N VAL A 13 -2.58 -17.87 6.06
CA VAL A 13 -1.26 -17.30 6.39
C VAL A 13 -1.48 -16.22 7.44
N THR A 14 -1.24 -16.55 8.69
CA THR A 14 -1.24 -15.61 9.81
C THR A 14 0.08 -14.83 9.83
N GLY A 15 0.05 -13.55 9.45
CA GLY A 15 1.21 -12.65 9.46
C GLY A 15 1.23 -11.68 8.29
N TRP A 16 2.14 -10.70 8.35
CA TRP A 16 2.33 -9.73 7.26
C TRP A 16 2.79 -10.43 5.99
N LYS A 17 1.97 -10.34 4.94
CA LYS A 17 2.34 -10.73 3.57
C LYS A 17 3.07 -9.57 2.90
N ARG A 18 4.29 -9.82 2.45
CA ARG A 18 4.99 -8.91 1.53
C ARG A 18 4.37 -9.05 0.14
N VAL A 19 3.82 -7.97 -0.38
CA VAL A 19 3.11 -7.95 -1.66
C VAL A 19 3.99 -7.35 -2.76
N VAL A 20 4.81 -6.36 -2.43
CA VAL A 20 5.83 -5.79 -3.32
C VAL A 20 7.13 -5.61 -2.54
N ASN A 21 8.24 -6.00 -3.14
CA ASN A 21 9.59 -5.80 -2.59
C ASN A 21 10.56 -5.49 -3.74
N GLN A 22 10.70 -4.21 -4.06
CA GLN A 22 11.66 -3.68 -5.01
C GLN A 22 12.75 -2.90 -4.26
N ALA A 23 13.87 -2.61 -4.92
CA ALA A 23 15.01 -1.91 -4.31
C ALA A 23 14.62 -0.62 -3.57
N ASN A 24 13.61 0.09 -4.08
CA ASN A 24 13.18 1.39 -3.58
C ASN A 24 11.74 1.40 -3.05
N GLN A 25 11.09 0.25 -2.93
CA GLN A 25 9.68 0.17 -2.54
C GLN A 25 9.34 -1.13 -1.84
N GLN A 26 8.64 -1.02 -0.73
CA GLN A 26 8.12 -2.14 0.04
C GLN A 26 6.65 -1.92 0.36
N ILE A 27 5.84 -2.95 0.08
CA ILE A 27 4.42 -2.98 0.41
C ILE A 27 4.15 -4.25 1.20
N GLN A 28 3.56 -4.08 2.36
CA GLN A 28 3.18 -5.16 3.26
C GLN A 28 1.69 -5.05 3.56
N VAL A 29 1.04 -6.19 3.63
CA VAL A 29 -0.37 -6.29 4.01
C VAL A 29 -0.53 -7.36 5.08
N TYR A 30 -1.25 -7.04 6.15
CA TYR A 30 -1.74 -7.99 7.13
C TYR A 30 -3.26 -8.00 7.09
N THR A 31 -3.87 -9.18 7.18
CA THR A 31 -5.32 -9.29 7.33
C THR A 31 -5.66 -10.46 8.23
N ASP A 32 -6.71 -10.28 9.03
CA ASP A 32 -7.35 -11.33 9.83
C ASP A 32 -8.61 -11.89 9.15
N GLY A 33 -8.91 -11.46 7.91
CA GLY A 33 -10.12 -11.81 7.17
C GLY A 33 -11.29 -10.83 7.34
N GLU A 34 -11.20 -9.88 8.25
CA GLU A 34 -12.21 -8.82 8.46
C GLU A 34 -11.60 -7.43 8.30
N THR A 35 -10.44 -7.24 8.93
CA THR A 35 -9.63 -6.04 8.88
C THR A 35 -8.37 -6.28 8.04
N CYS A 36 -7.90 -5.22 7.42
CA CYS A 36 -6.68 -5.19 6.64
C CYS A 36 -5.82 -4.02 7.13
N GLN A 37 -4.57 -4.32 7.47
CA GLN A 37 -3.53 -3.34 7.68
C GLN A 37 -2.63 -3.32 6.46
N PHE A 38 -2.45 -2.15 5.89
CA PHE A 38 -1.55 -1.90 4.79
C PHE A 38 -0.38 -1.07 5.33
N SER A 39 0.85 -1.46 5.00
CA SER A 39 2.04 -0.68 5.25
C SER A 39 2.79 -0.45 3.94
N PHE A 40 3.17 0.79 3.72
CA PHE A 40 3.91 1.20 2.55
C PHE A 40 5.16 1.97 2.94
N GLN A 41 6.25 1.65 2.27
CA GLN A 41 7.49 2.41 2.32
C GLN A 41 8.05 2.54 0.90
N CYS A 42 8.48 3.74 0.50
CA CYS A 42 9.29 3.89 -0.70
C CYS A 42 10.37 4.95 -0.53
N SER A 43 11.36 4.93 -1.42
CA SER A 43 12.44 5.91 -1.54
C SER A 43 12.61 6.31 -3.01
N GLN A 44 11.95 7.38 -3.44
CA GLN A 44 12.00 7.83 -4.84
C GLN A 44 11.70 9.33 -4.97
N THR A 45 12.06 9.93 -6.10
CA THR A 45 11.63 11.27 -6.48
C THR A 45 10.13 11.28 -6.78
N ILE A 46 9.42 12.32 -6.35
CA ILE A 46 7.98 12.46 -6.56
C ILE A 46 7.72 13.81 -7.22
N ASN A 47 7.03 13.79 -8.34
CA ASN A 47 6.83 15.00 -9.14
C ASN A 47 6.17 16.11 -8.34
N ALA A 48 6.76 17.30 -8.40
CA ALA A 48 6.25 18.50 -7.76
C ALA A 48 4.82 18.81 -8.26
N ASN A 49 3.87 18.97 -7.34
CA ASN A 49 2.46 19.30 -7.64
C ASN A 49 1.73 18.30 -8.57
N GLY A 50 2.25 17.08 -8.69
CA GLY A 50 1.66 16.03 -9.52
C GLY A 50 1.01 14.92 -8.72
N THR A 51 0.20 14.11 -9.41
CA THR A 51 -0.22 12.78 -8.93
C THR A 51 0.82 11.76 -9.39
N THR A 52 1.48 11.08 -8.45
CA THR A 52 2.41 10.00 -8.77
C THR A 52 1.79 8.66 -8.40
N ASN A 53 1.66 7.75 -9.37
CA ASN A 53 1.22 6.39 -9.12
C ASN A 53 2.43 5.57 -8.64
N LEU A 54 2.32 4.99 -7.46
CA LEU A 54 3.38 4.20 -6.83
C LEU A 54 3.17 2.70 -7.05
N GLY A 55 2.03 2.28 -7.58
CA GLY A 55 1.73 0.88 -7.87
C GLY A 55 0.34 0.49 -7.39
N THR A 56 0.09 -0.81 -7.37
CA THR A 56 -1.20 -1.40 -7.01
C THR A 56 -1.03 -2.57 -6.05
N ILE A 57 -1.97 -2.72 -5.12
CA ILE A 57 -2.13 -3.96 -4.35
C ILE A 57 -3.20 -4.86 -4.99
N PRO A 58 -3.13 -6.19 -4.77
CA PRO A 58 -4.17 -7.11 -5.19
C PRO A 58 -5.54 -6.68 -4.67
N SER A 59 -6.57 -6.84 -5.49
CA SER A 59 -7.93 -6.38 -5.19
C SER A 59 -8.52 -7.02 -3.93
N GLN A 60 -8.10 -8.23 -3.54
CA GLN A 60 -8.55 -8.85 -2.29
C GLN A 60 -8.09 -8.11 -1.02
N TYR A 61 -7.09 -7.24 -1.16
CA TYR A 61 -6.57 -6.41 -0.07
C TYR A 61 -6.96 -4.94 -0.23
N ALA A 62 -7.64 -4.55 -1.31
CA ALA A 62 -8.03 -3.17 -1.53
C ALA A 62 -9.15 -2.77 -0.55
N PRO A 63 -9.15 -1.52 -0.05
CA PRO A 63 -10.27 -1.01 0.74
C PRO A 63 -11.52 -0.91 -0.14
N GLN A 64 -12.69 -0.79 0.49
CA GLN A 64 -13.92 -0.55 -0.27
C GLN A 64 -14.00 0.89 -0.81
N PHE A 65 -13.50 1.84 -0.04
CA PHE A 65 -13.49 3.27 -0.35
C PHE A 65 -12.07 3.79 -0.36
N ASP A 66 -11.84 4.86 -1.10
CA ASP A 66 -10.54 5.51 -1.15
C ASP A 66 -10.14 5.99 0.25
N MET A 67 -8.92 5.66 0.64
CA MET A 67 -8.35 6.06 1.92
C MET A 67 -7.21 7.01 1.70
N THR A 68 -7.35 8.23 2.20
CA THR A 68 -6.29 9.25 2.11
C THR A 68 -5.75 9.56 3.49
N SER A 69 -4.42 9.58 3.63
CA SER A 69 -3.73 9.97 4.86
C SER A 69 -2.54 10.86 4.55
N PRO A 70 -2.25 11.88 5.39
CA PRO A 70 -1.01 12.62 5.30
C PRO A 70 0.18 11.71 5.64
N VAL A 71 1.23 11.82 4.83
CA VAL A 71 2.49 11.09 4.97
C VAL A 71 3.60 12.10 5.12
N HIS A 72 4.33 11.99 6.21
CA HIS A 72 5.45 12.87 6.49
C HIS A 72 6.74 12.32 5.87
N TYR A 73 7.50 13.20 5.24
CA TYR A 73 8.88 12.94 4.84
C TYR A 73 9.70 14.19 5.15
N THR A 74 10.83 14.02 5.84
CA THR A 74 11.66 15.15 6.30
C THR A 74 10.82 16.19 7.09
N LEU A 75 10.72 17.42 6.62
CA LEU A 75 9.94 18.53 7.20
C LEU A 75 8.63 18.82 6.43
N HIS A 76 8.24 17.93 5.51
CA HIS A 76 7.08 18.12 4.63
C HIS A 76 6.04 17.01 4.83
N SER A 77 4.81 17.27 4.40
CA SER A 77 3.73 16.29 4.33
C SER A 77 3.12 16.23 2.94
N VAL A 78 2.68 15.05 2.54
CA VAL A 78 1.93 14.80 1.30
C VAL A 78 0.73 13.95 1.59
N ASN A 79 -0.31 14.04 0.78
CA ASN A 79 -1.44 13.13 0.89
C ASN A 79 -1.14 11.88 0.06
N MET A 80 -1.20 10.71 0.70
CA MET A 80 -1.19 9.43 0.01
C MET A 80 -2.59 8.83 0.04
N THR A 81 -3.04 8.32 -1.10
CA THR A 81 -4.33 7.64 -1.25
C THR A 81 -4.10 6.18 -1.60
N LEU A 82 -4.75 5.30 -0.86
CA LEU A 82 -4.99 3.91 -1.24
C LEU A 82 -6.41 3.82 -1.78
N GLY A 83 -6.55 3.73 -3.11
CA GLY A 83 -7.84 3.70 -3.77
C GLY A 83 -8.56 2.37 -3.60
N GLY A 84 -9.89 2.36 -3.76
CA GLY A 84 -10.70 1.14 -3.64
C GLY A 84 -10.42 0.06 -4.69
N GLY A 85 -9.73 0.43 -5.78
CA GLY A 85 -9.15 -0.50 -6.76
C GLY A 85 -7.75 -1.02 -6.41
N GLY A 86 -7.19 -0.62 -5.27
CA GLY A 86 -5.85 -0.97 -4.81
C GLY A 86 -4.72 -0.06 -5.32
N ALA A 87 -5.04 0.98 -6.09
CA ALA A 87 -4.04 1.93 -6.58
C ALA A 87 -3.47 2.79 -5.45
N ILE A 88 -2.16 3.00 -5.45
CA ILE A 88 -1.47 3.82 -4.46
C ILE A 88 -1.00 5.09 -5.15
N THR A 89 -1.53 6.23 -4.76
CA THR A 89 -1.19 7.53 -5.34
C THR A 89 -0.69 8.50 -4.29
N VAL A 90 0.31 9.30 -4.63
CA VAL A 90 0.72 10.46 -3.83
C VAL A 90 0.34 11.73 -4.55
N HIS A 91 -0.19 12.68 -3.79
CA HIS A 91 -0.67 13.97 -4.26
C HIS A 91 0.17 15.10 -3.66
N ASN A 92 0.38 16.15 -4.43
CA ASN A 92 0.98 17.41 -4.00
C ASN A 92 2.37 17.26 -3.36
N ALA A 93 3.16 16.27 -3.79
CA ALA A 93 4.56 16.20 -3.39
C ALA A 93 5.35 17.35 -3.98
N THR A 94 6.45 17.71 -3.33
CA THR A 94 7.31 18.84 -3.72
C THR A 94 8.76 18.43 -3.48
N SER A 95 9.20 17.33 -4.11
CA SER A 95 10.58 16.89 -3.98
C SER A 95 11.19 16.50 -5.31
N THR A 96 12.24 17.23 -5.70
CA THR A 96 13.10 16.89 -6.85
C THR A 96 14.18 15.85 -6.49
N THR A 97 14.27 15.47 -5.21
CA THR A 97 15.18 14.45 -4.69
C THR A 97 14.44 13.21 -4.21
N ASN A 98 15.16 12.10 -4.04
CA ASN A 98 14.62 10.89 -3.44
C ASN A 98 14.14 11.17 -2.01
N VAL A 99 12.87 10.86 -1.73
CA VAL A 99 12.28 10.99 -0.39
C VAL A 99 11.82 9.65 0.12
N THR A 100 12.05 9.41 1.41
CA THR A 100 11.55 8.22 2.08
C THR A 100 10.22 8.52 2.75
N MET A 101 9.18 7.79 2.35
CA MET A 101 7.82 7.92 2.88
C MET A 101 7.42 6.64 3.60
N ARG A 102 6.62 6.75 4.65
CA ARG A 102 6.02 5.62 5.36
C ARG A 102 4.57 5.92 5.72
N VAL A 103 3.66 5.00 5.41
CA VAL A 103 2.26 5.11 5.83
C VAL A 103 1.72 3.76 6.26
N VAL A 104 0.76 3.80 7.19
CA VAL A 104 -0.03 2.64 7.58
C VAL A 104 -1.51 3.01 7.47
N PHE A 105 -2.29 2.17 6.80
CA PHE A 105 -3.75 2.24 6.78
C PHE A 105 -4.32 1.02 7.48
N THR A 106 -5.41 1.21 8.22
CA THR A 106 -6.20 0.13 8.80
C THR A 106 -7.65 0.30 8.36
N TYR A 107 -8.23 -0.73 7.74
CA TYR A 107 -9.59 -0.68 7.18
C TYR A 107 -10.29 -2.03 7.19
N ALA A 108 -11.61 -2.01 7.11
CA ALA A 108 -12.43 -3.19 6.88
C ALA A 108 -12.35 -3.63 5.40
N LEU A 109 -12.30 -4.94 5.16
CA LEU A 109 -12.35 -5.50 3.81
C LEU A 109 -13.78 -5.51 3.24
N LYS A 110 -13.88 -5.33 1.91
CA LYS A 110 -15.13 -5.26 1.14
C LYS A 110 -16.09 -6.43 1.37
N SER A 111 -15.59 -7.61 1.76
CA SER A 111 -16.41 -8.83 1.90
C SER A 111 -17.27 -8.89 3.16
N LYS A 112 -17.23 -7.90 4.08
CA LYS A 112 -17.97 -7.96 5.36
C LYS A 112 -18.72 -6.69 5.78
N ILE A 113 -18.84 -5.66 4.92
CA ILE A 113 -19.75 -4.54 5.21
C ILE A 113 -21.18 -5.01 4.89
N ILE A 114 -21.98 -5.26 5.95
CA ILE A 114 -23.39 -5.65 5.89
C ILE A 114 -24.26 -4.41 5.75
#